data_AF-A0A7L2GQ07-F1
#
_entry.id   AF-A0A7L2GQ07-F1
#
_cell.length_a   1.000
_cell.length_b   1.000
_cell.length_c   1.000
_cell.angle_alpha   90.00
_cell.angle_beta   90.00
_cell.angle_gamma   90.00
#
_symmetry.space_group_name_H-M   'P 1'
#
loop_
_entity.id
_entity.type
_entity.pdbx_description
1 polymer ?
#
loop_
_entity_poly.entity_id
_entity_poly.type
_entity_poly.pdbx_seq_one_letter_code
_entity_poly.pdbx_strand_id
1 'polypeptide(L)' 'AAVVYEAPHPAEAALYRARCRHLEPRWREVPGRVLDVGFWGWWWVLGLRLRDCDVNEEEFGGLPARLRRVEAGQLRSHR' A
#
# COMPACT_ATOMS: atom_id res chain seq x y z
N ALA A 1 10.72 -7.63 12.90
CA ALA A 1 9.64 -7.48 11.90
C ALA A 1 8.53 -6.67 12.52
N ALA A 2 7.77 -5.91 11.74
CA ALA A 2 6.65 -5.07 12.19
C ALA A 2 5.45 -5.22 11.24
N VAL A 3 4.25 -4.88 11.71
CA VAL A 3 3.02 -4.87 10.91
C VAL A 3 2.28 -3.57 11.19
N VAL A 4 1.78 -2.93 10.15
CA VAL A 4 0.85 -1.79 10.25
C VAL A 4 -0.53 -2.29 9.87
N TYR A 5 -1.53 -1.95 10.68
CA TYR A 5 -2.92 -2.29 10.43
C TYR A 5 -3.84 -1.11 10.78
N GLU A 6 -5.02 -1.09 10.18
CA GLU A 6 -6.03 -0.10 10.49
C GLU A 6 -6.85 -0.48 11.73
N ALA A 7 -6.89 0.41 12.72
CA ALA A 7 -7.76 0.30 13.88
C ALA A 7 -9.12 0.99 13.60
N PRO A 8 -10.24 0.47 14.12
CA PRO A 8 -11.56 1.07 13.92
C PRO A 8 -11.73 2.43 14.63
N HIS A 9 -10.91 2.70 15.65
CA HIS A 9 -10.97 3.91 16.46
C HIS A 9 -9.55 4.35 16.87
N PRO A 10 -9.30 5.66 17.09
CA PRO A 10 -8.06 6.16 17.68
C PRO A 10 -7.82 5.62 19.09
N ALA A 11 -6.56 5.53 19.51
CA ALA A 11 -6.17 4.98 20.82
C ALA A 11 -6.69 5.81 22.00
N GLU A 12 -6.83 7.12 21.79
CA GLU A 12 -7.32 8.11 22.76
C GLU A 12 -8.86 8.12 22.89
N ALA A 13 -9.59 7.44 22.01
CA ALA A 13 -11.05 7.46 22.04
C ALA A 13 -11.60 6.88 23.35
N ALA A 14 -12.47 7.63 24.05
CA ALA A 14 -13.08 7.22 25.32
C ALA A 14 -14.52 6.69 25.16
N LEU A 15 -15.02 6.57 23.93
CA LEU A 15 -16.35 6.06 23.64
C LEU A 15 -16.47 4.57 24.00
N TYR A 16 -17.65 4.16 24.50
CA TYR A 16 -17.93 2.75 24.81
C TYR A 16 -17.67 1.83 23.61
N ARG A 17 -18.04 2.27 22.40
CA ARG A 17 -17.79 1.53 21.14
C ARG A 17 -16.30 1.22 20.91
N ALA A 18 -15.40 2.07 21.40
CA ALA A 18 -13.95 1.90 21.25
C ALA A 18 -13.30 1.12 22.41
N ARG A 19 -13.94 1.07 23.59
CA ARG A 19 -13.37 0.43 24.80
C ARG A 19 -13.97 -0.93 25.12
N CYS A 20 -15.11 -1.27 24.54
CA CYS A 20 -15.78 -2.53 24.82
C CYS A 20 -15.08 -3.70 24.10
N ARG A 21 -14.45 -4.60 24.87
CA ARG A 21 -13.78 -5.82 24.37
C ARG A 21 -14.66 -6.70 23.47
N HIS A 22 -15.98 -6.66 23.64
CA HIS A 22 -16.92 -7.48 22.88
C HIS A 22 -17.22 -6.89 21.49
N LEU A 23 -16.83 -5.63 21.27
CA LEU A 23 -16.95 -4.93 19.99
C LEU A 23 -15.61 -4.86 19.23
N GLU A 24 -14.54 -5.41 19.80
CA GLU A 24 -13.23 -5.45 19.15
C GLU A 24 -13.25 -6.35 17.90
N PRO A 25 -12.44 -6.03 16.87
CA PRO A 25 -12.30 -6.88 15.70
C PRO A 25 -11.90 -8.30 16.09
N ARG A 26 -12.50 -9.28 15.43
CA ARG A 26 -12.13 -10.69 15.67
C ARG A 26 -10.78 -10.98 15.04
N TRP A 27 -10.00 -11.91 15.61
CA TRP A 27 -8.72 -12.35 15.04
C TRP A 27 -8.79 -12.75 13.56
N ARG A 28 -9.91 -13.33 13.12
CA ARG A 28 -10.18 -13.70 11.73
C ARG A 28 -10.32 -12.50 10.76
N GLU A 29 -10.63 -11.31 11.28
CA GLU A 29 -10.80 -10.08 10.50
C GLU A 29 -9.49 -9.29 10.39
N VAL A 30 -8.51 -9.59 11.23
CA VAL A 30 -7.21 -8.90 11.27
C VAL A 30 -6.47 -8.94 9.93
N PRO A 31 -6.40 -10.07 9.18
CA PRO A 31 -5.69 -10.11 7.90
C PRO A 31 -6.21 -9.08 6.88
N GLY A 32 -7.53 -8.83 6.85
CA GLY A 32 -8.14 -7.85 5.96
C GLY A 32 -7.89 -6.39 6.34
N ARG A 33 -7.27 -6.14 7.51
CA ARG A 33 -6.96 -4.81 8.04
C ARG A 33 -5.47 -4.47 7.99
N VAL A 34 -4.63 -5.42 7.59
CA VAL A 34 -3.19 -5.19 7.44
C VAL A 34 -2.93 -4.26 6.26
N LEU A 35 -2.15 -3.21 6.50
CA LEU A 35 -1.77 -2.22 5.50
C LEU A 35 -0.36 -2.46 4.95
N ASP A 36 0.58 -2.83 5.81
CA ASP A 36 1.97 -3.09 5.41
C ASP A 36 2.69 -4.03 6.39
N VAL A 37 3.75 -4.67 5.91
CA VAL A 37 4.66 -5.52 6.67
C VAL A 37 6.07 -4.96 6.57
N GLY A 38 6.67 -4.71 7.72
CA GLY A 38 8.03 -4.22 7.89
C GLY A 38 9.00 -5.37 8.12
N PHE A 39 9.83 -5.70 7.15
CA PHE A 39 10.84 -6.76 7.26
C PHE A 39 12.13 -6.38 6.52
N TRP A 40 13.27 -6.78 7.09
CA TRP A 40 14.62 -6.39 6.62
C TRP A 40 14.89 -4.88 6.54
N GLY A 41 14.20 -4.07 7.34
CA GLY A 41 14.36 -2.61 7.31
C GLY A 41 13.54 -1.92 6.21
N TRP A 42 12.67 -2.66 5.52
CA TRP A 42 11.82 -2.15 4.45
C TRP A 42 10.34 -2.30 4.81
N TRP A 43 9.54 -1.34 4.38
CA TRP A 43 8.09 -1.45 4.26
C TRP A 43 7.75 -1.94 2.86
N TRP A 44 7.26 -3.18 2.76
CA TRP A 44 7.19 -3.88 1.48
C TRP A 44 6.06 -3.35 0.59
N VAL A 45 4.87 -3.12 1.14
CA VAL A 45 3.73 -2.60 0.37
C VAL A 45 4.00 -1.16 -0.05
N LEU A 46 4.48 -0.32 0.88
CA LEU A 46 4.84 1.06 0.58
C LEU A 46 5.94 1.14 -0.48
N GLY A 47 7.00 0.34 -0.36
CA GLY A 47 8.09 0.29 -1.35
C GLY A 47 7.60 -0.12 -2.74
N LEU A 48 6.67 -1.07 -2.84
CA LEU A 48 6.06 -1.46 -4.11
C LEU A 48 5.20 -0.34 -4.72
N ARG A 49 4.41 0.37 -3.90
CA ARG A 49 3.56 1.47 -4.36
C ARG A 49 4.34 2.72 -4.77
N LEU A 50 5.47 2.98 -4.14
CA LEU A 50 6.33 4.12 -4.45
C LEU A 50 7.29 3.87 -5.62
N ARG A 51 7.31 2.66 -6.18
CA ARG A 51 8.26 2.28 -7.24
C ARG A 51 8.13 3.13 -8.50
N ASP A 52 6.89 3.36 -8.96
CA ASP A 52 6.58 4.06 -10.21
C ASP A 52 5.58 5.21 -9.95
N CYS A 53 5.72 5.90 -8.80
CA CYS A 53 4.72 6.88 -8.34
C CYS A 53 4.67 8.19 -9.16
N ASP A 54 5.66 8.42 -10.01
CA ASP A 54 5.73 9.55 -10.94
C ASP A 54 5.17 9.22 -12.34
N VAL A 55 4.83 7.95 -12.60
CA VAL A 55 4.24 7.50 -13.86
C VAL A 55 2.72 7.54 -13.77
N ASN A 56 2.08 8.28 -14.67
CA ASN A 56 0.61 8.33 -14.80
C ASN A 56 0.13 7.58 -16.06
N GLU A 57 -0.22 6.30 -15.91
CA GLU A 57 -0.66 5.45 -17.04
C GLU A 57 -1.92 5.97 -17.76
N GLU A 58 -2.79 6.69 -17.04
CA GLU A 58 -4.04 7.22 -17.61
C GLU A 58 -3.79 8.27 -18.69
N GLU A 59 -2.73 9.08 -18.54
CA GLU A 59 -2.33 10.09 -19.52
C GLU A 59 -2.00 9.47 -20.89
N PHE A 60 -1.45 8.26 -20.89
CA PHE A 60 -0.97 7.56 -22.09
C PHE A 60 -2.00 6.63 -22.73
N GLY A 61 -3.22 6.52 -22.17
CA GLY A 61 -4.25 5.59 -22.64
C GLY A 61 -4.67 5.79 -24.11
N GLY A 62 -4.55 7.01 -24.64
CA GLY A 62 -4.85 7.33 -26.04
C GLY A 62 -3.78 6.93 -27.06
N LEU A 63 -2.57 6.56 -26.61
CA LEU A 63 -1.47 6.24 -27.52
C LEU A 63 -1.66 4.86 -28.18
N PRO A 64 -1.05 4.60 -29.36
CA PRO A 64 -0.94 3.25 -29.90
C PRO A 64 -0.25 2.28 -28.94
N ALA A 65 -0.63 0.99 -28.96
CA ALA A 65 -0.13 -0.02 -28.00
C ALA A 65 1.40 -0.06 -27.87
N ARG A 66 2.14 0.10 -28.97
CA ARG A 66 3.61 0.10 -28.99
C ARG A 66 4.26 1.26 -28.22
N LEU A 67 3.51 2.33 -27.93
CA LEU A 67 3.99 3.52 -27.21
C LEU A 67 3.54 3.55 -25.74
N ARG A 68 2.70 2.60 -25.30
CA ARG A 68 2.22 2.53 -23.90
C ARG A 68 3.14 1.75 -22.98
N ARG A 69 4.22 1.16 -23.50
CA ARG A 69 5.13 0.34 -22.72
C ARG A 69 6.53 0.92 -22.82
N VAL A 70 7.17 1.07 -21.67
CA VAL A 70 8.58 1.43 -21.57
C VAL A 70 9.36 0.19 -21.17
N GLU A 71 10.34 -0.19 -21.99
CA GLU A 71 11.28 -1.26 -21.69
C GLU A 71 12.50 -0.73 -20.94
N ALA A 72 13.12 -1.56 -20.10
CA ALA A 72 14.28 -1.16 -19.31
C ALA A 72 15.45 -0.64 -20.17
N GLY A 73 15.58 -1.12 -21.42
CA GLY A 73 16.58 -0.62 -22.37
C GLY A 73 16.34 0.82 -22.81
N GLN A 74 15.08 1.28 -22.84
CA GLN A 74 14.70 2.64 -23.23
C GLN A 74 14.95 3.67 -22.12
N LEU A 75 15.12 3.21 -20.88
CA LEU A 75 15.45 4.05 -19.73
C LEU A 75 16.94 4.39 -19.64
N ARG A 76 17.79 3.73 -20.43
CA ARG A 76 19.24 3.96 -20.45
C ARG A 76 19.57 4.91 -21.60
N SER A 77 20.21 6.03 -21.26
CA SER A 77 20.61 7.04 -22.25
C SER A 77 21.87 6.65 -23.04
N HIS A 78 22.68 5.73 -22.51
CA HIS A 78 23.82 5.16 -23.23
C HIS A 78 23.35 4.01 -24.12
N ARG A 79 23.92 3.93 -25.32
CA ARG A 79 23.73 2.79 -26.24
C ARG A 79 24.59 1.61 -25.82
#